data_AF-A0A2E7VD21-F1
#
_entry.id   AF-A0A2E7VD21-F1
#
_cell.length_a   1.000
_cell.length_b   1.000
_cell.length_c   1.000
_cell.angle_alpha   90.00
_cell.angle_beta   90.00
_cell.angle_gamma   90.00
#
_symmetry.space_group_name_H-M   'P 1'
#
loop_
_entity.id
_entity.type
_entity.pdbx_description
1 polymer ?
#
loop_
_entity_poly.entity_id
_entity_poly.type
_entity_poly.pdbx_seq_one_letter_code
_entity_poly.pdbx_strand_id
1 'polypeptide(L)'
;MMTRKRYYPNKWRMIKNAPEEAFEPLDFDDFMDWKIAGWRIPDAVLCIIREEDPKTGKVKEFTYKREHAAKKKTHEIMDAGNHFVICTANELNTFKPEEDWDDENYE
;
A
#
# COMPACT_ATOMS: atom_id res chain seq x y z
N MET A 1 -6.36 -4.08 -26.30
CA MET A 1 -6.33 -2.70 -25.78
C MET A 1 -5.84 -2.75 -24.34
N MET A 2 -4.69 -2.14 -24.00
CA MET A 2 -4.34 -1.92 -22.59
C MET A 2 -5.35 -0.93 -22.02
N THR A 3 -6.25 -1.42 -21.18
CA THR A 3 -7.10 -0.57 -20.34
C THR A 3 -6.15 0.30 -19.51
N ARG A 4 -5.99 1.57 -19.89
CA ARG A 4 -5.21 2.53 -19.11
C ARG A 4 -5.70 2.44 -17.67
N LYS A 5 -4.80 2.16 -16.72
CA LYS A 5 -5.15 2.04 -15.30
C LYS A 5 -6.03 3.23 -14.93
N ARG A 6 -7.28 2.93 -14.60
CA ARG A 6 -8.30 3.94 -14.29
C ARG A 6 -7.73 4.79 -13.17
N TYR A 7 -7.80 6.10 -13.35
CA TYR A 7 -7.35 7.07 -12.37
C TYR A 7 -7.86 6.67 -10.98
N TYR A 8 -6.95 6.55 -9.99
CA TYR A 8 -7.38 6.23 -8.64
C TYR A 8 -8.41 7.28 -8.20
N PRO A 9 -9.51 6.90 -7.54
CA PRO A 9 -10.61 7.81 -7.21
C PRO A 9 -10.26 8.77 -6.06
N ASN A 10 -9.01 9.22 -5.97
CA ASN A 10 -8.49 10.07 -4.91
C ASN A 10 -8.46 11.57 -5.28
N LYS A 11 -8.92 11.94 -6.48
CA LYS A 11 -8.92 13.33 -7.02
C LYS A 11 -7.58 14.08 -6.85
N TRP A 12 -6.47 13.35 -6.66
CA TRP A 12 -5.13 13.90 -6.42
C TRP A 12 -4.71 15.04 -7.36
N ARG A 13 -4.94 14.90 -8.67
CA ARG A 13 -4.63 15.91 -9.69
C ARG A 13 -5.38 17.21 -9.46
N MET A 14 -6.63 17.15 -8.98
CA MET A 14 -7.39 18.36 -8.66
C MET A 14 -6.78 19.08 -7.46
N ILE A 15 -6.43 18.33 -6.42
CA ILE A 15 -5.80 18.87 -5.20
C ILE A 15 -4.43 19.49 -5.55
N LYS A 16 -3.61 18.78 -6.32
CA LYS A 16 -2.29 19.26 -6.78
C LYS A 16 -2.38 20.55 -7.60
N ASN A 17 -3.43 20.69 -8.41
CA ASN A 17 -3.60 21.83 -9.31
C ASN A 17 -4.39 22.99 -8.66
N ALA A 18 -4.85 22.84 -7.41
CA ALA A 18 -5.56 23.89 -6.71
C ALA A 18 -4.59 25.02 -6.31
N PRO A 19 -5.03 26.29 -6.36
CA PRO A 19 -4.24 27.43 -5.92
C PRO A 19 -4.02 27.39 -4.40
N GLU A 20 -2.94 27.97 -3.91
CA GLU A 20 -2.59 27.93 -2.47
C GLU A 20 -3.65 28.62 -1.61
N GLU A 21 -4.27 29.66 -2.14
CA GLU A 21 -5.32 30.44 -1.49
C GLU A 21 -6.62 29.63 -1.26
N ALA A 22 -6.74 28.45 -1.89
CA ALA A 22 -7.85 27.53 -1.64
C ALA A 22 -7.65 26.68 -0.35
N PHE A 23 -6.49 26.75 0.29
CA PHE A 23 -6.17 26.02 1.51
C PHE A 23 -6.00 26.99 2.68
N GLU A 24 -6.62 26.66 3.81
CA GLU A 24 -6.39 27.39 5.05
C GLU A 24 -4.96 27.14 5.56
N PRO A 25 -4.25 28.17 6.07
CA PRO A 25 -2.99 27.96 6.75
C PRO A 25 -3.17 27.00 7.92
N LEU A 26 -2.29 26.00 8.01
CA LEU A 26 -2.30 25.00 9.07
C LEU A 26 -0.88 24.83 9.59
N ASP A 27 -0.73 24.80 10.91
CA ASP A 27 0.57 24.55 11.52
C ASP A 27 1.05 23.14 11.18
N PHE A 28 2.37 22.99 11.11
CA PHE A 28 2.98 21.73 10.71
C PHE A 28 2.56 20.57 11.62
N ASP A 29 2.56 20.78 12.94
CA ASP A 29 2.23 19.75 13.91
C ASP A 29 0.76 19.32 13.78
N ASP A 30 -0.15 20.28 13.62
CA ASP A 30 -1.58 20.03 13.38
C ASP A 30 -1.79 19.26 12.06
N PHE A 31 -1.04 19.59 11.01
CA PHE A 31 -1.08 18.84 9.75
C PHE A 31 -0.60 17.40 9.92
N MET A 32 0.50 17.19 10.64
CA MET A 32 1.08 15.87 10.87
C MET A 32 0.13 14.98 11.67
N ASP A 33 -0.42 15.51 12.78
CA ASP A 33 -1.36 14.75 13.61
C ASP A 33 -2.66 14.44 12.85
N TRP A 34 -3.21 15.43 12.14
CA TRP A 34 -4.49 15.25 11.47
C TRP A 34 -4.39 14.40 10.19
N LYS A 35 -3.48 14.76 9.28
CA LYS A 35 -3.45 14.18 7.92
C LYS A 35 -2.54 12.97 7.81
N ILE A 36 -1.45 12.93 8.58
CA ILE A 36 -0.44 11.88 8.46
C ILE A 36 -0.71 10.78 9.50
N ALA A 37 -0.83 11.13 10.79
CA ALA A 37 -1.08 10.17 11.86
C ALA A 37 -2.55 9.68 11.89
N GLY A 38 -3.49 10.49 11.38
CA GLY A 38 -4.90 10.12 11.25
C GLY A 38 -5.25 9.31 10.00
N TRP A 39 -4.28 8.89 9.19
CA TRP A 39 -4.55 8.22 7.92
C TRP A 39 -5.23 6.86 8.13
N ARG A 40 -6.32 6.64 7.41
CA ARG A 40 -7.05 5.36 7.37
C ARG A 40 -7.18 4.87 5.94
N ILE A 41 -7.13 3.55 5.77
CA ILE A 41 -7.52 2.92 4.51
C ILE A 41 -8.97 3.34 4.18
N PRO A 42 -9.27 3.78 2.94
CA PRO A 42 -10.64 4.11 2.55
C PRO A 42 -11.57 2.89 2.68
N ASP A 43 -12.80 3.08 3.18
CA ASP A 43 -13.78 1.98 3.39
C ASP A 43 -14.04 1.13 2.12
N ALA A 44 -13.87 1.72 0.94
CA ALA A 44 -14.02 1.03 -0.34
C ALA A 44 -12.83 0.11 -0.69
N VAL A 45 -11.79 0.07 0.14
CA VAL A 45 -10.57 -0.74 0.01
C VAL A 45 -10.49 -1.64 1.24
N LEU A 46 -10.42 -2.95 1.02
CA LEU A 46 -10.27 -3.92 2.09
C LEU A 46 -8.82 -3.99 2.57
N CYS A 47 -7.89 -4.07 1.61
CA CYS A 47 -6.47 -4.17 1.91
C CYS A 47 -5.60 -3.66 0.76
N ILE A 48 -4.36 -3.32 1.10
CA ILE A 48 -3.27 -3.01 0.18
C ILE A 48 -2.23 -4.12 0.34
N ILE A 49 -1.78 -4.71 -0.77
CA ILE A 49 -0.70 -5.69 -0.79
C ILE A 49 0.46 -5.09 -1.56
N ARG A 50 1.62 -5.01 -0.91
CA ARG A 50 2.89 -4.60 -1.51
C ARG A 50 3.74 -5.85 -1.70
N GLU A 51 3.93 -6.25 -2.95
CA GLU A 51 4.80 -7.36 -3.38
C GLU A 51 6.22 -6.83 -3.64
N GLU A 52 7.21 -7.54 -3.16
CA GLU A 52 8.62 -7.29 -3.41
C GLU A 52 9.28 -8.55 -3.97
N ASP A 53 9.98 -8.40 -5.09
CA ASP A 53 10.85 -9.43 -5.64
C ASP A 53 12.22 -9.35 -4.96
N PRO A 54 12.60 -10.31 -4.10
CA PRO A 54 13.84 -10.24 -3.33
C PRO A 54 15.10 -10.30 -4.22
N LYS A 55 14.99 -10.84 -5.45
CA LYS A 55 16.13 -10.95 -6.37
C LYS A 55 16.39 -9.64 -7.11
N THR A 56 15.34 -8.88 -7.41
CA THR A 56 15.43 -7.66 -8.22
C THR A 56 15.17 -6.37 -7.46
N GLY A 57 14.66 -6.45 -6.22
CA GLY A 57 14.21 -5.31 -5.42
C GLY A 57 12.99 -4.59 -6.00
N LYS A 58 12.31 -5.18 -7.01
CA LYS A 58 11.17 -4.53 -7.66
C LYS A 58 9.94 -4.63 -6.80
N VAL A 59 9.33 -3.47 -6.54
CA VAL A 59 8.10 -3.35 -5.75
C VAL A 59 6.89 -3.16 -6.65
N LYS A 60 5.79 -3.86 -6.35
CA LYS A 60 4.47 -3.67 -6.96
C LYS A 60 3.40 -3.56 -5.87
N GLU A 61 2.44 -2.68 -6.09
CA GLU A 61 1.33 -2.49 -5.16
C GLU A 61 -0.02 -2.83 -5.80
N PHE A 62 -0.86 -3.48 -5.00
CA PHE A 62 -2.20 -3.94 -5.38
C PHE A 62 -3.21 -3.52 -4.31
N THR A 63 -4.39 -3.09 -4.74
CA THR A 63 -5.49 -2.73 -3.85
C THR A 63 -6.67 -3.66 -4.10
N TYR A 64 -7.20 -4.27 -3.06
CA TYR A 64 -8.32 -5.21 -3.16
C TYR A 64 -9.54 -4.69 -2.40
N LYS A 65 -10.73 -4.99 -2.94
CA LYS A 65 -12.02 -4.73 -2.29
C LYS A 65 -12.67 -5.99 -1.72
N ARG A 66 -12.16 -7.17 -2.11
CA ARG A 66 -12.75 -8.48 -1.80
C ARG A 66 -11.65 -9.39 -1.30
N GLU A 67 -11.95 -10.09 -0.20
CA GLU A 67 -11.01 -10.95 0.50
C GLU A 67 -10.50 -12.10 -0.36
N HIS A 68 -11.40 -12.81 -1.07
CA HIS A 68 -10.99 -13.95 -1.91
C HIS A 68 -9.98 -13.56 -3.00
N ALA A 69 -10.10 -12.35 -3.55
CA ALA A 69 -9.18 -11.87 -4.60
C ALA A 69 -7.83 -11.47 -3.99
N ALA A 70 -7.82 -10.90 -2.79
CA ALA A 70 -6.60 -10.62 -2.04
C ALA A 70 -5.86 -11.91 -1.68
N LYS A 71 -6.57 -12.90 -1.10
CA LYS A 71 -6.02 -14.23 -0.77
C LYS A 71 -5.43 -14.93 -1.99
N LYS A 72 -6.15 -14.90 -3.12
CA LYS A 72 -5.61 -15.47 -4.36
C LYS A 72 -4.28 -14.82 -4.74
N LYS A 73 -4.17 -13.49 -4.65
CA LYS A 73 -2.94 -12.78 -4.95
C LYS A 73 -1.81 -13.10 -3.97
N THR A 74 -2.08 -13.24 -2.68
CA THR A 74 -1.05 -13.61 -1.71
C THR A 74 -0.47 -15.00 -2.01
N HIS A 75 -1.29 -15.96 -2.43
CA HIS A 75 -0.80 -17.26 -2.90
C HIS A 75 0.06 -17.12 -4.16
N GLU A 76 -0.40 -16.37 -5.17
CA GLU A 76 0.39 -16.13 -6.39
C GLU A 76 1.76 -15.49 -6.11
N ILE A 77 1.86 -14.62 -5.09
CA ILE A 77 3.12 -14.01 -4.67
C ILE A 77 4.05 -15.04 -4.02
N MET A 78 3.51 -15.83 -3.09
CA MET A 78 4.28 -16.86 -2.38
C MET A 78 4.76 -17.97 -3.33
N ASP A 79 3.90 -18.42 -4.25
CA ASP A 79 4.25 -19.41 -5.28
C ASP A 79 5.37 -18.91 -6.21
N ALA A 80 5.49 -17.59 -6.39
CA ALA A 80 6.56 -16.97 -7.16
C ALA A 80 7.87 -16.80 -6.36
N GLY A 81 7.86 -17.10 -5.05
CA GLY A 81 9.00 -16.88 -4.14
C GLY A 81 9.24 -15.40 -3.80
N ASN A 82 8.21 -14.55 -3.92
CA ASN A 82 8.28 -13.13 -3.61
C ASN A 82 7.81 -12.85 -2.18
N HIS A 83 8.20 -11.71 -1.62
CA HIS A 83 7.77 -11.25 -0.30
C HIS A 83 6.56 -10.33 -0.45
N PHE A 84 5.73 -10.22 0.58
CA PHE A 84 4.74 -9.16 0.60
C PHE A 84 4.40 -8.63 1.99
N VAL A 85 3.98 -7.37 2.00
CA VAL A 85 3.33 -6.72 3.14
C VAL A 85 1.85 -6.55 2.81
N ILE A 86 0.97 -6.92 3.73
CA ILE A 86 -0.47 -6.63 3.65
C ILE A 86 -0.86 -5.61 4.72
N CYS A 87 -1.52 -4.54 4.28
CA CYS A 87 -2.09 -3.51 5.14
C CYS A 87 -3.61 -3.59 5.05
N THR A 88 -4.26 -3.77 6.20
CA THR A 88 -5.71 -3.67 6.37
C THR A 88 -6.05 -2.44 7.22
N ALA A 89 -7.33 -2.20 7.50
CA ALA A 89 -7.74 -1.11 8.38
C ALA A 89 -7.17 -1.22 9.82
N ASN A 90 -6.80 -2.43 10.26
CA ASN A 90 -6.42 -2.71 11.65
C ASN A 90 -5.00 -3.23 11.80
N GLU A 91 -4.41 -3.80 10.75
CA GLU A 91 -3.19 -4.58 10.85
C GLU A 91 -2.26 -4.32 9.67
N LEU A 92 -0.96 -4.40 9.96
CA LEU A 92 0.12 -4.39 8.99
C LEU A 92 0.98 -5.64 9.22
N ASN A 93 0.95 -6.58 8.29
CA ASN A 93 1.61 -7.87 8.43
C ASN A 93 2.58 -8.11 7.26
N THR A 94 3.75 -8.69 7.55
CA THR A 94 4.78 -9.03 6.56
C THR A 94 4.85 -10.55 6.41
N PHE A 95 4.93 -11.01 5.16
CA PHE A 95 5.01 -12.41 4.79
C PHE A 95 6.17 -12.63 3.82
N LYS A 96 6.99 -13.63 4.12
CA LYS A 96 8.04 -14.16 3.25
C LYS A 96 8.04 -15.69 3.34
N PRO A 97 8.56 -16.41 2.32
CA PRO A 97 8.77 -17.86 2.40
C PRO A 97 9.53 -18.27 3.67
N GLU A 98 9.24 -19.45 4.22
CA GLU A 98 9.83 -19.96 5.48
C GLU A 98 11.36 -19.91 5.47
N GLU A 99 11.96 -20.32 4.34
CA GLU A 99 13.41 -20.33 4.10
C GLU A 99 14.06 -18.94 4.19
N ASP A 100 13.29 -17.87 3.99
CA ASP A 100 13.79 -16.49 4.07
C ASP A 100 13.68 -15.91 5.49
N TRP A 101 13.14 -16.65 6.45
CA TRP A 101 13.06 -16.24 7.87
C TRP A 101 14.30 -16.57 8.70
N ASP A 102 15.27 -17.31 8.16
CA ASP A 102 16.50 -17.60 8.90
C ASP A 102 17.36 -16.34 9.12
N ASP A 103 17.58 -16.06 10.40
CA ASP A 103 18.41 -14.97 10.93
C ASP A 103 19.90 -15.23 10.64
N GLU A 104 20.35 -14.92 9.43
CA GLU A 104 21.78 -14.65 9.17
C GLU A 104 21.99 -13.16 8.91
N ASN A 105 22.14 -12.39 10.01
CA ASN A 105 23.10 -11.27 10.15
C ASN A 105 22.81 -10.46 11.42
N TYR A 106 22.97 -11.08 12.58
CA TYR A 106 23.46 -10.35 13.76
C TYR A 106 24.97 -10.63 13.85
N GLU A 107 25.77 -9.93 13.02
CA GLU A 107 27.19 -9.72 13.30
C GLU A 107 27.39 -8.48 14.19
#